data_AF-A0A4Y2WVM0-F1
#
_entry.id   AF-A0A4Y2WVM0-F1
#
_cell.length_a   1.000
_cell.length_b   1.000
_cell.length_c   1.000
_cell.angle_alpha   90.00
_cell.angle_beta   90.00
_cell.angle_gamma   90.00
#
_symmetry.space_group_name_H-M   'P 1'
#
loop_
_entity.id
_entity.type
_entity.pdbx_description
1 polymer ?
#
loop_
_entity_poly.entity_id
_entity_poly.type
_entity_poly.pdbx_seq_one_letter_code
_entity_poly.pdbx_strand_id
1 'polypeptide(L)'
;MGNVHHSFKGRESEFPSLVLTEFIQQEYFREIEINRHDIDDLLERFDEGLRWICEKNKKPPKQKKKPDAIWWNPRLEIKGSRVHALRRRFQAQRDPDERLRRQVIFKKEQAEYKLMIK
;
A
#
# COMPACT_ATOMS: atom_id res chain seq x y z
N MET A 1 69.20 13.60 -66.78
CA MET A 1 69.85 13.48 -65.46
C MET A 1 69.03 14.26 -64.46
N GLY A 2 68.68 13.58 -63.35
CA GLY A 2 68.09 14.08 -62.10
C GLY A 2 67.08 15.23 -62.13
N ASN A 3 65.84 14.95 -61.74
CA ASN A 3 65.24 15.80 -60.70
C ASN A 3 64.25 15.01 -59.85
N VAL A 4 64.54 15.03 -58.55
CA VAL A 4 63.95 14.25 -57.47
C VAL A 4 62.96 15.14 -56.72
N HIS A 5 61.78 14.56 -56.48
CA HIS A 5 60.81 14.80 -55.39
C HIS A 5 60.75 16.17 -54.71
N HIS A 6 59.57 16.82 -54.76
CA HIS A 6 59.02 17.46 -53.57
C HIS A 6 57.47 17.60 -53.52
N SER A 7 56.92 17.04 -52.44
CA SER A 7 55.68 17.25 -51.68
C SER A 7 54.56 18.21 -52.13
N PHE A 8 53.32 17.66 -52.18
CA PHE A 8 52.01 18.22 -51.72
C PHE A 8 50.88 17.30 -52.26
N LYS A 9 49.69 17.06 -51.68
CA LYS A 9 49.01 17.35 -50.41
C LYS A 9 47.60 16.73 -50.49
N GLY A 10 47.16 16.07 -49.41
CA GLY A 10 45.76 15.94 -48.98
C GLY A 10 44.75 15.18 -49.86
N ARG A 11 44.12 14.14 -49.28
CA ARG A 11 42.81 14.30 -48.64
C ARG A 11 42.36 13.00 -47.95
N GLU A 12 41.98 13.14 -46.68
CA GLU A 12 41.06 12.26 -45.98
C GLU A 12 39.69 12.26 -46.68
N SER A 13 39.06 11.09 -46.77
CA SER A 13 37.63 10.75 -46.93
C SER A 13 37.57 9.43 -47.72
N GLU A 14 36.82 8.39 -47.40
CA GLU A 14 35.79 8.09 -46.41
C GLU A 14 35.66 6.55 -46.43
N PHE A 15 35.47 5.91 -45.28
CA PHE A 15 35.12 4.48 -45.20
C PHE A 15 33.71 4.24 -45.78
N PRO A 16 33.36 2.98 -46.13
CA PRO A 16 32.00 2.53 -45.87
C PRO A 16 32.00 1.49 -44.74
N SER A 17 31.53 1.96 -43.59
CA SER A 17 31.09 1.26 -42.39
C SER A 17 30.01 0.17 -42.59
N LEU A 18 29.68 -0.16 -43.84
CA LEU A 18 28.52 -0.97 -44.23
C LEU A 18 28.76 -2.48 -44.04
N VAL A 19 29.99 -2.95 -44.25
CA VAL A 19 30.27 -4.40 -44.23
C VAL A 19 30.36 -4.95 -42.80
N LEU A 20 30.76 -4.12 -41.83
CA LEU A 20 30.76 -4.48 -40.41
C LEU A 20 29.38 -4.35 -39.77
N THR A 21 28.50 -3.48 -40.30
CA THR A 21 27.11 -3.39 -39.82
C THR A 21 26.25 -4.53 -40.35
N GLU A 22 26.45 -4.99 -41.59
CA GLU A 22 25.76 -6.18 -42.12
C GLU A 22 26.13 -7.46 -41.36
N PHE A 23 27.42 -7.67 -41.05
CA PHE A 23 27.87 -8.86 -40.32
C PHE A 23 27.43 -8.87 -38.84
N ILE A 24 27.33 -7.69 -38.22
CA ILE A 24 26.84 -7.56 -36.84
C ILE A 24 25.31 -7.65 -36.80
N GLN A 25 24.58 -7.12 -37.79
CA GLN A 25 23.11 -7.23 -37.84
C GLN A 25 22.62 -8.67 -38.02
N GLN A 26 23.36 -9.51 -38.77
CA GLN A 26 22.96 -10.89 -39.02
C GLN A 26 23.09 -11.81 -37.79
N GLU A 27 24.03 -11.51 -36.87
CA GLU A 27 24.26 -12.31 -35.65
C GLU A 27 23.63 -11.71 -34.38
N TYR A 28 23.29 -10.40 -34.36
CA TYR A 28 22.64 -9.77 -33.19
C TYR A 28 21.13 -9.92 -33.13
N PHE A 29 20.48 -10.17 -34.27
CA PHE A 29 19.07 -10.53 -34.31
C PHE A 29 18.95 -11.99 -34.72
N ARG A 30 19.33 -12.89 -33.81
CA ARG A 30 18.55 -14.12 -33.69
C ARG A 30 17.15 -13.67 -33.32
N GLU A 31 16.32 -13.51 -34.33
CA GLU A 31 14.89 -13.40 -34.19
C GLU A 31 14.48 -14.48 -33.19
N ILE A 32 14.08 -14.05 -31.99
CA ILE A 32 13.29 -14.93 -31.15
C ILE A 32 12.01 -15.07 -31.97
N GLU A 33 11.91 -16.17 -32.70
CA GLU A 33 10.69 -16.55 -33.39
C GLU A 33 9.69 -16.88 -32.27
N ILE A 34 9.07 -15.83 -31.74
CA ILE A 34 8.08 -15.94 -30.69
C ILE A 34 6.83 -16.50 -31.38
N ASN A 35 6.66 -17.82 -31.33
CA ASN A 35 5.44 -18.46 -31.80
C ASN A 35 4.27 -17.96 -30.96
N ARG A 36 3.06 -17.91 -31.51
CA ARG A 36 1.86 -17.52 -30.74
C ARG A 36 1.69 -18.41 -29.50
N HIS A 37 2.06 -19.70 -29.61
CA HIS A 37 2.10 -20.64 -28.50
C HIS A 37 3.17 -20.27 -27.45
N ASP A 38 4.31 -19.71 -27.85
CA ASP A 38 5.35 -19.27 -26.91
C ASP A 38 4.92 -18.03 -26.12
N ILE A 39 4.08 -17.16 -26.68
CA ILE A 39 3.51 -16.00 -25.95
C ILE A 39 2.50 -16.47 -24.93
N ASP A 40 1.57 -17.33 -25.35
CA ASP A 40 0.51 -17.82 -24.47
C ASP A 40 1.12 -18.63 -23.30
N ASP A 41 2.09 -19.51 -23.59
CA ASP A 41 2.84 -20.26 -22.58
C ASP A 41 3.65 -19.35 -21.65
N LEU A 42 4.24 -18.28 -22.20
CA LEU A 42 4.98 -17.29 -21.41
C LEU A 42 4.04 -16.52 -20.47
N LEU A 43 2.89 -16.08 -20.97
CA LEU A 43 1.87 -15.38 -20.20
C LEU A 43 1.29 -16.26 -19.10
N GLU A 44 1.05 -17.55 -19.39
CA GLU A 44 0.55 -18.51 -18.40
C GLU A 44 1.57 -18.70 -17.27
N ARG A 45 2.86 -18.88 -17.60
CA ARG A 45 3.94 -18.97 -16.60
C ARG A 45 4.09 -17.68 -15.77
N PHE A 46 3.89 -16.52 -16.39
CA PHE A 46 3.89 -15.24 -15.67
C PHE A 46 2.71 -15.15 -14.70
N ASP A 47 1.51 -15.53 -15.12
CA ASP A 47 0.32 -15.50 -14.27
C ASP A 47 0.46 -16.48 -13.10
N GLU A 48 0.95 -17.69 -13.35
CA GLU A 48 1.27 -18.67 -12.31
C GLU A 48 2.30 -18.14 -11.31
N GLY A 49 3.36 -17.50 -11.79
CA GLY A 49 4.37 -16.86 -10.97
C GLY A 49 3.79 -15.76 -10.08
N LEU A 50 2.96 -14.88 -10.65
CA LEU A 50 2.26 -13.83 -9.89
C LEU A 50 1.31 -14.41 -8.86
N ARG A 51 0.54 -15.44 -9.22
CA ARG A 51 -0.39 -16.12 -8.32
C ARG A 51 0.35 -16.76 -7.14
N TRP A 52 1.49 -17.41 -7.40
CA TRP A 52 2.35 -17.98 -6.37
C TRP A 52 2.91 -16.91 -5.43
N ILE A 53 3.44 -15.80 -5.97
CA ILE A 53 3.93 -14.67 -5.17
C ILE A 53 2.80 -14.10 -4.31
N CYS A 54 1.63 -13.87 -4.90
CA CYS A 54 0.46 -13.38 -4.19
C CYS A 54 0.04 -14.34 -3.08
N GLU A 55 0.00 -15.64 -3.32
CA GLU A 55 -0.35 -16.65 -2.32
C GLU A 55 0.64 -16.73 -1.16
N LYS A 56 1.94 -16.68 -1.44
CA LYS A 56 2.98 -16.66 -0.41
C LYS A 56 2.95 -15.36 0.41
N ASN A 57 2.56 -14.26 -0.21
CA ASN A 57 2.44 -12.95 0.43
C ASN A 57 1.02 -12.62 0.93
N LYS A 58 0.07 -13.55 0.81
CA LYS A 58 -1.25 -13.41 1.44
C LYS A 58 -1.02 -13.35 2.94
N LYS A 59 -1.08 -12.14 3.48
CA LYS A 59 -1.21 -11.94 4.93
C LYS A 59 -2.40 -12.79 5.36
N PRO A 60 -2.27 -13.63 6.41
CA PRO A 60 -3.43 -14.35 6.91
C PRO A 60 -4.53 -13.33 7.13
N PRO A 61 -5.79 -13.64 6.77
CA PRO A 61 -6.89 -12.73 7.03
C PRO A 61 -6.83 -12.45 8.53
N LYS A 62 -6.34 -11.26 8.89
CA LYS A 62 -6.43 -10.79 10.26
C LYS A 62 -7.91 -10.88 10.51
N GLN A 63 -8.33 -11.73 11.44
CA GLN A 63 -9.67 -11.61 12.00
C GLN A 63 -9.78 -10.12 12.28
N LYS A 64 -10.67 -9.44 11.54
CA LYS A 64 -10.97 -8.04 11.81
C LYS A 64 -11.62 -8.10 13.18
N LYS A 65 -10.82 -8.14 14.24
CA LYS A 65 -11.15 -7.47 15.49
C LYS A 65 -11.37 -6.07 14.98
N LYS A 66 -12.64 -5.75 14.68
CA LYS A 66 -13.05 -4.38 14.45
C LYS A 66 -12.34 -3.64 15.59
N PRO A 67 -11.43 -2.70 15.32
CA PRO A 67 -11.12 -1.77 16.37
C PRO A 67 -12.50 -1.26 16.75
N ASP A 68 -12.94 -1.51 17.99
CA ASP A 68 -14.11 -0.84 18.53
C ASP A 68 -13.76 0.62 18.34
N ALA A 69 -14.25 1.21 17.26
CA ALA A 69 -14.09 2.61 16.99
C ALA A 69 -14.69 3.24 18.24
N ILE A 70 -13.84 3.80 19.10
CA ILE A 70 -14.28 4.33 20.40
C ILE A 70 -15.42 5.35 20.17
N TRP A 71 -15.40 6.01 19.00
CA TRP A 71 -16.40 6.94 18.50
C TRP A 71 -17.69 6.29 17.92
N TRP A 72 -17.74 4.98 17.67
CA TRP A 72 -18.95 4.20 17.30
C TRP A 72 -19.07 2.91 18.14
N ASN A 73 -19.08 3.04 19.46
CA ASN A 73 -19.42 1.93 20.35
C ASN A 73 -20.84 2.16 20.93
N PRO A 74 -21.88 1.45 20.43
CA PRO A 74 -23.26 1.62 20.92
C PRO A 74 -23.39 1.41 22.44
N ARG A 75 -22.57 0.52 23.01
CA ARG A 75 -22.55 0.28 24.46
C ARG A 75 -21.99 1.47 25.22
N LEU A 76 -20.96 2.13 24.68
CA LEU A 76 -20.38 3.35 25.24
C LEU A 76 -21.37 4.51 25.16
N GLU A 77 -22.08 4.66 24.04
CA GLU A 77 -23.12 5.68 23.84
C GLU A 77 -24.30 5.51 24.81
N ILE A 78 -24.82 4.30 24.95
CA ILE A 78 -25.89 3.96 25.90
C ILE A 78 -25.45 4.29 27.33
N LYS A 79 -24.22 3.90 27.70
CA LYS A 79 -23.70 4.16 29.05
C LYS A 79 -23.47 5.65 29.30
N GLY A 80 -22.93 6.37 28.32
CA GLY A 80 -22.79 7.83 28.36
C GLY A 80 -24.13 8.53 28.57
N SER A 81 -25.14 8.15 27.78
CA SER A 81 -26.51 8.66 27.90
C SER A 81 -27.10 8.43 29.30
N ARG A 82 -26.90 7.25 29.87
CA ARG A 82 -27.30 6.92 31.26
C ARG A 82 -26.58 7.81 32.28
N VAL A 83 -25.26 7.98 32.16
CA VAL A 83 -24.47 8.86 33.06
C VAL A 83 -24.97 10.31 32.99
N HIS A 84 -25.26 10.82 31.79
CA HIS A 84 -25.81 12.16 31.62
C HIS A 84 -27.21 12.31 32.24
N ALA A 85 -28.09 11.32 32.06
CA ALA A 85 -29.41 11.32 32.69
C ALA A 85 -29.31 11.31 34.22
N LEU A 86 -28.44 10.48 34.79
CA LEU A 86 -28.20 10.42 36.24
C LEU A 86 -27.63 11.73 36.79
N ARG A 87 -26.68 12.36 36.09
CA ARG A 87 -26.15 13.67 36.45
C ARG A 87 -27.26 14.72 36.53
N ARG A 88 -28.11 14.80 35.49
CA ARG A 88 -29.22 15.77 35.47
C ARG A 88 -30.19 15.54 36.64
N ARG A 89 -30.56 14.28 36.90
CA ARG A 89 -31.44 13.89 38.02
C ARG A 89 -30.83 14.23 39.39
N PHE A 90 -29.52 14.05 39.55
CA PHE A 90 -28.78 14.45 40.75
C PHE A 90 -28.78 15.98 40.93
N GLN A 91 -28.47 16.72 39.86
CA GLN A 91 -28.39 18.19 39.90
C GLN A 91 -29.75 18.86 40.11
N ALA A 92 -30.83 18.26 39.60
CA ALA A 92 -32.18 18.76 39.76
C ALA A 92 -32.77 18.50 41.16
N GLN A 93 -32.22 17.54 41.93
CA GLN A 93 -32.77 17.19 43.24
C GLN A 93 -32.42 18.24 44.31
N ARG A 94 -33.45 18.69 45.02
CA ARG A 94 -33.34 19.68 46.12
C ARG A 94 -33.27 19.03 47.49
N ASP A 95 -33.95 17.90 47.66
CA ASP A 95 -33.92 17.14 48.92
C ASP A 95 -32.50 16.61 49.21
N PRO A 96 -31.88 16.94 50.36
CA PRO A 96 -30.49 16.57 50.65
C PRO A 96 -30.22 15.07 50.68
N ASP A 97 -31.12 14.28 51.27
CA ASP A 97 -30.92 12.85 51.47
C ASP A 97 -31.06 12.10 50.14
N GLU A 98 -32.09 12.41 49.37
CA GLU A 98 -32.31 11.84 48.04
C GLU A 98 -31.23 12.33 47.06
N ARG A 99 -30.73 13.57 47.23
CA ARG A 99 -29.59 14.09 46.45
C ARG A 99 -28.32 13.30 46.74
N LEU A 100 -28.04 12.96 48.00
CA LEU A 100 -26.89 12.14 48.37
C LEU A 100 -26.98 10.75 47.76
N ARG A 101 -28.15 10.09 47.85
CA ARG A 101 -28.40 8.78 47.22
C ARG A 101 -28.15 8.82 45.71
N ARG A 102 -28.68 9.83 45.02
CA ARG A 102 -28.48 10.03 43.57
C ARG A 102 -27.02 10.34 43.23
N GLN A 103 -26.31 11.08 44.07
CA GLN A 103 -24.90 11.37 43.89
C GLN A 103 -24.06 10.09 43.91
N VAL A 104 -24.33 9.17 44.85
CA VAL A 104 -23.64 7.88 44.94
C VAL A 104 -23.84 7.07 43.66
N ILE A 105 -25.09 6.94 43.20
CA ILE A 105 -25.42 6.21 41.96
C ILE A 105 -24.71 6.84 40.75
N PHE A 106 -24.80 8.17 40.60
CA PHE A 106 -24.14 8.89 39.51
C PHE A 106 -22.62 8.69 39.52
N LYS A 107 -21.96 8.83 40.67
CA LYS A 107 -20.50 8.69 40.78
C LYS A 107 -20.04 7.28 40.42
N LYS A 108 -20.77 6.25 40.86
CA LYS A 108 -20.49 4.86 40.49
C LYS A 108 -20.53 4.65 38.98
N GLU A 109 -21.64 5.02 38.35
CA GLU A 109 -21.84 4.87 36.90
C GLU A 109 -20.84 5.70 36.08
N GLN A 110 -20.50 6.90 36.56
CA GLN A 110 -19.48 7.74 35.94
C GLN A 110 -18.09 7.11 36.00
N ALA A 111 -17.72 6.49 37.13
CA ALA A 111 -16.43 5.82 37.26
C ALA A 111 -16.33 4.65 36.27
N GLU A 112 -17.38 3.83 36.18
CA GLU A 112 -17.40 2.72 35.23
C GLU A 112 -17.37 3.18 33.78
N TYR A 113 -18.09 4.26 33.43
CA TYR A 113 -18.03 4.84 32.08
C TYR A 113 -16.63 5.34 31.72
N LYS A 114 -15.94 6.01 32.65
CA LYS A 114 -14.55 6.47 32.44
C LYS A 114 -13.57 5.32 32.20
N LEU A 115 -13.79 4.16 32.82
CA LEU A 115 -12.98 2.97 32.58
C LEU A 115 -13.20 2.39 31.17
N MET A 116 -14.37 2.61 30.57
CA MET A 116 -14.66 2.13 29.21
C MET A 116 -14.10 3.04 28.09
N ILE A 117 -13.68 4.25 28.44
CA ILE A 117 -13.07 5.22 27.49
C ILE A 117 -11.53 5.06 27.45
N LYS A 118 -10.93 4.46 28.48
CA LYS A 118 -9.49 4.22 28.59
C LYS A 118 -9.06 2.97 27.86
#